data_AF-A0A6H9S437-F1
#
_entry.id   AF-A0A6H9S437-F1
#
_cell.length_a   1.000
_cell.length_b   1.000
_cell.length_c   1.000
_cell.angle_alpha   90.00
_cell.angle_beta   90.00
_cell.angle_gamma   90.00
#
_symmetry.space_group_name_H-M   'P 1'
#
loop_
_entity.id
_entity.type
_entity.pdbx_description
1 polymer ?
#
loop_
_entity_poly.entity_id
_entity_poly.type
_entity_poly.pdbx_seq_one_letter_code
_entity_poly.pdbx_strand_id
1 'polypeptide(L)'
;DNAVARIAEVEKSLLQGDSVAQFNSIVTLSKAVQQARYQVRGYTYSGKSEAQQPALEAVDNALKLLARLPEQLPEEHAANLQQASDSINVYRSAVSQFRDSQIDNAAALKRMAEQGDVLIDASQKLTVSQTAVRDRDATEAKTFLVAAAVLALLFGVVAALVITRQIVGP
;
A
#
# COMPACT_ATOMS: atom_id res chain seq x y z
N ASP A 1 -9.84 1.53 -26.68
CA ASP A 1 -9.13 0.26 -26.51
C ASP A 1 -8.77 -0.25 -27.90
N ASN A 2 -7.48 -0.23 -28.25
CA ASN A 2 -7.01 -0.48 -29.63
C ASN A 2 -7.30 -1.93 -30.06
N ALA A 3 -7.03 -2.91 -29.20
CA ALA A 3 -7.31 -4.32 -29.49
C ALA A 3 -8.77 -4.55 -29.91
N VAL A 4 -9.72 -4.01 -29.13
CA VAL A 4 -11.16 -4.14 -29.42
C VAL A 4 -11.53 -3.48 -30.73
N ALA A 5 -10.95 -2.31 -31.04
CA ALA A 5 -11.22 -1.62 -32.30
C ALA A 5 -10.73 -2.44 -33.51
N ARG A 6 -9.53 -3.01 -33.44
CA ARG A 6 -8.96 -3.84 -34.51
C ARG A 6 -9.70 -5.16 -34.71
N ILE A 7 -10.10 -5.81 -33.62
CA ILE A 7 -10.93 -7.01 -33.67
C ILE A 7 -12.29 -6.70 -34.30
N ALA A 8 -12.93 -5.59 -33.91
CA ALA A 8 -14.21 -5.16 -34.47
C ALA A 8 -14.13 -4.81 -35.97
N GLU A 9 -13.00 -4.28 -36.43
CA GLU A 9 -12.75 -4.00 -37.85
C GLU A 9 -12.69 -5.30 -38.67
N VAL A 10 -11.96 -6.30 -38.19
CA VAL A 10 -11.90 -7.64 -38.80
C VAL A 10 -13.27 -8.33 -38.75
N GLU A 11 -13.98 -8.25 -37.62
CA GLU A 11 -15.33 -8.79 -37.46
C GLU A 11 -16.32 -8.18 -38.46
N LYS A 12 -16.28 -6.86 -38.66
CA LYS A 12 -17.11 -6.15 -39.64
C LYS A 12 -16.80 -6.56 -41.08
N SER A 13 -15.53 -6.80 -41.40
CA SER A 13 -15.13 -7.28 -42.72
C SER A 13 -15.64 -8.69 -42.99
N LEU A 14 -15.46 -9.60 -42.02
CA LEU A 14 -15.87 -11.00 -42.14
C LEU A 14 -17.39 -11.19 -42.14
N LEU A 15 -18.15 -10.28 -41.53
CA LEU A 15 -19.63 -10.24 -41.63
C LEU A 15 -20.15 -10.10 -43.06
N GLN A 16 -19.35 -9.48 -43.95
CA GLN A 16 -19.71 -9.26 -45.35
C GLN A 16 -19.22 -10.39 -46.26
N GLY A 17 -18.42 -11.32 -45.73
CA GLY A 17 -17.89 -12.47 -46.47
C GLY A 17 -18.76 -13.72 -46.34
N ASP A 18 -18.43 -14.74 -47.12
CA ASP A 18 -19.22 -15.98 -47.21
C ASP A 18 -18.82 -17.06 -46.17
N SER A 19 -17.75 -16.83 -45.39
CA SER A 19 -17.20 -17.83 -44.46
C SER A 19 -17.68 -17.64 -43.03
N VAL A 20 -18.74 -18.37 -42.65
CA VAL A 20 -19.25 -18.44 -41.27
C VAL A 20 -18.17 -18.93 -40.29
N ALA A 21 -17.26 -19.81 -40.73
CA ALA A 21 -16.19 -20.32 -39.88
C ALA A 21 -15.19 -19.23 -39.48
N GLN A 22 -14.78 -18.38 -40.44
CA GLN A 22 -13.90 -17.23 -40.19
C GLN A 22 -14.59 -16.19 -39.31
N PHE A 23 -15.87 -15.91 -39.57
CA PHE A 23 -16.65 -15.03 -38.72
C PHE A 23 -16.76 -15.55 -37.27
N ASN A 24 -16.99 -16.86 -37.08
CA ASN A 24 -17.06 -17.44 -35.74
C ASN A 24 -15.73 -17.41 -34.99
N SER A 25 -14.58 -17.52 -35.68
CA SER A 25 -13.28 -17.46 -35.03
C SER A 25 -13.00 -16.06 -34.46
N ILE A 26 -13.33 -15.00 -35.19
CA ILE A 26 -13.18 -13.62 -34.70
C ILE A 26 -14.18 -13.28 -33.58
N VAL A 27 -15.44 -13.75 -33.67
CA VAL A 27 -16.43 -13.59 -32.58
C VAL A 27 -15.96 -14.31 -31.31
N THR A 28 -15.34 -15.48 -31.45
CA THR A 28 -14.76 -16.21 -30.31
C THR A 28 -13.65 -15.40 -29.64
N LEU A 29 -12.76 -14.76 -30.42
CA LEU A 29 -11.77 -13.84 -29.88
C LEU A 29 -12.42 -12.62 -29.19
N SER A 30 -13.42 -11.99 -29.81
CA SER A 30 -14.15 -10.86 -29.24
C SER A 30 -14.75 -11.19 -27.85
N LYS A 31 -15.38 -12.36 -27.72
CA LYS A 31 -15.90 -12.87 -26.43
C LYS A 31 -14.77 -13.12 -25.42
N ALA A 32 -13.65 -13.70 -25.84
CA ALA A 32 -12.52 -13.95 -24.95
C ALA A 32 -11.91 -12.64 -24.43
N VAL A 33 -11.80 -11.60 -25.26
CA VAL A 33 -11.33 -10.27 -24.85
C VAL A 33 -12.30 -9.62 -23.87
N GLN A 34 -13.61 -9.73 -24.10
CA GLN A 34 -14.61 -9.24 -23.14
C GLN A 34 -14.53 -9.98 -21.80
N GLN A 35 -14.37 -11.31 -21.83
CA GLN A 35 -14.18 -12.12 -20.63
C GLN A 35 -12.90 -11.72 -19.87
N ALA A 36 -11.80 -11.48 -20.58
CA ALA A 36 -10.56 -11.01 -19.98
C ALA A 36 -10.76 -9.67 -19.27
N ARG A 37 -11.41 -8.70 -19.92
CA ARG A 37 -11.72 -7.40 -19.31
C ARG A 37 -12.64 -7.54 -18.10
N TYR A 38 -13.62 -8.43 -18.15
CA TYR A 38 -14.51 -8.72 -17.02
C TYR A 38 -13.72 -9.26 -15.81
N GLN A 39 -12.88 -10.29 -16.03
CA GLN A 39 -12.09 -10.90 -14.96
C GLN A 39 -11.06 -9.93 -14.38
N VAL A 40 -10.33 -9.20 -15.22
CA VAL A 40 -9.36 -8.20 -14.76
C VAL A 40 -10.04 -7.11 -13.96
N ARG A 41 -11.21 -6.62 -14.41
CA ARG A 41 -11.97 -5.61 -13.66
C ARG A 41 -12.44 -6.17 -12.31
N GLY A 42 -12.90 -7.42 -12.28
CA GLY A 42 -13.25 -8.13 -11.04
C GLY A 42 -12.07 -8.25 -10.09
N TYR A 43 -10.88 -8.56 -10.61
CA TYR A 43 -9.64 -8.62 -9.84
C TYR A 43 -9.24 -7.25 -9.31
N THR A 44 -9.15 -6.22 -10.15
CA THR A 44 -8.70 -4.88 -9.73
C THR A 44 -9.66 -4.21 -8.75
N TYR A 45 -10.97 -4.45 -8.85
CA TYR A 45 -11.93 -3.90 -7.88
C TYR A 45 -11.99 -4.68 -6.57
N SER A 46 -11.86 -6.02 -6.63
CA SER A 46 -11.91 -6.83 -5.41
C SER A 46 -10.61 -6.81 -4.61
N GLY A 47 -9.47 -6.63 -5.29
CA GLY A 47 -8.14 -6.77 -4.70
C GLY A 47 -7.83 -8.17 -4.18
N LYS A 48 -8.68 -9.16 -4.46
CA LYS A 48 -8.59 -10.52 -3.92
C LYS A 48 -7.53 -11.33 -4.64
N SER A 49 -6.73 -12.07 -3.87
CA SER A 49 -5.67 -12.91 -4.42
C SER A 49 -6.23 -14.03 -5.31
N GLU A 50 -7.40 -14.56 -4.96
CA GLU A 50 -8.07 -15.65 -5.69
C GLU A 50 -8.57 -15.20 -7.07
N ALA A 51 -8.81 -13.89 -7.27
CA ALA A 51 -9.26 -13.34 -8.55
C ALA A 51 -8.09 -13.07 -9.52
N GLN A 52 -6.85 -13.08 -9.04
CA GLN A 52 -5.66 -12.80 -9.84
C GLN A 52 -5.48 -13.84 -10.96
N GLN A 53 -5.45 -15.12 -10.60
CA GLN A 53 -5.15 -16.19 -11.54
C GLN A 53 -6.19 -16.27 -12.67
N PRO A 54 -7.52 -16.25 -12.39
CA PRO A 54 -8.54 -16.19 -13.43
C PRO A 54 -8.42 -14.98 -14.36
N ALA A 55 -7.99 -13.82 -13.85
CA ALA A 55 -7.78 -12.63 -14.66
C ALA A 55 -6.61 -12.79 -15.64
N LEU A 56 -5.48 -13.32 -15.17
CA LEU A 56 -4.31 -13.59 -16.01
C LEU A 56 -4.62 -14.65 -17.07
N GLU A 57 -5.27 -15.74 -16.67
CA GLU A 57 -5.64 -16.84 -17.58
C GLU A 57 -6.60 -16.39 -18.68
N ALA A 58 -7.55 -15.51 -18.36
CA ALA A 58 -8.48 -14.99 -19.35
C ALA A 58 -7.77 -14.12 -20.41
N VAL A 59 -6.78 -13.32 -20.02
CA VAL A 59 -5.94 -12.56 -20.97
C VAL A 59 -5.07 -13.50 -21.80
N ASP A 60 -4.45 -14.50 -21.16
CA ASP A 60 -3.62 -15.50 -21.84
C ASP A 60 -4.45 -16.33 -22.84
N ASN A 61 -5.71 -16.61 -22.53
CA ASN A 61 -6.62 -17.27 -23.47
C ASN A 61 -6.93 -16.40 -24.70
N ALA A 62 -7.15 -15.10 -24.52
CA ALA A 62 -7.34 -14.18 -25.64
C ALA A 62 -6.10 -14.13 -26.55
N LEU A 63 -4.89 -14.06 -25.97
CA LEU A 63 -3.63 -14.12 -26.73
C LEU A 63 -3.46 -15.44 -27.49
N LYS A 64 -3.79 -16.58 -26.85
CA LYS A 64 -3.73 -17.90 -27.50
C LYS A 64 -4.68 -18.01 -28.70
N LEU A 65 -5.89 -17.48 -28.59
CA LEU A 65 -6.84 -17.44 -29.71
C LEU A 65 -6.31 -16.56 -30.84
N LEU A 66 -5.82 -15.38 -30.47
CA LEU A 66 -5.30 -14.40 -31.42
C LEU A 66 -4.09 -14.94 -32.20
N ALA A 67 -3.21 -15.71 -31.56
CA ALA A 67 -2.05 -16.34 -32.20
C ALA A 67 -2.43 -17.39 -33.28
N ARG A 68 -3.64 -17.96 -33.24
CA ARG A 68 -4.10 -18.96 -34.22
C ARG A 68 -4.85 -18.34 -35.41
N LEU A 69 -5.32 -17.11 -35.27
CA LEU A 69 -6.14 -16.45 -36.29
C LEU A 69 -5.40 -16.14 -37.60
N PRO A 70 -4.09 -15.82 -37.63
CA PRO A 70 -3.38 -15.61 -38.89
C PRO A 70 -3.41 -16.80 -39.85
N GLU A 71 -3.53 -18.03 -39.34
CA GLU A 71 -3.65 -19.25 -40.16
C GLU A 71 -5.09 -19.50 -40.65
N GLN A 72 -6.08 -18.86 -40.01
CA GLN A 72 -7.50 -19.10 -40.25
C GLN A 72 -8.16 -18.00 -41.07
N LEU A 73 -7.58 -16.80 -41.09
CA LEU A 73 -8.15 -15.61 -41.69
C LEU A 73 -7.32 -15.15 -42.91
N PRO A 74 -7.96 -14.48 -43.89
CA PRO A 74 -7.26 -13.88 -45.02
C PRO A 74 -6.12 -12.94 -44.60
N GLU A 75 -5.05 -12.90 -45.39
CA GLU A 75 -3.83 -12.11 -45.11
C GLU A 75 -4.09 -10.61 -44.97
N GLU A 76 -5.14 -10.09 -45.63
CA GLU A 76 -5.59 -8.69 -45.48
C GLU A 76 -5.91 -8.29 -44.03
N HIS A 77 -6.20 -9.25 -43.14
CA HIS A 77 -6.47 -8.99 -41.73
C HIS A 77 -5.22 -9.08 -40.84
N ALA A 78 -4.07 -9.53 -41.36
CA ALA A 78 -2.87 -9.79 -40.57
C ALA A 78 -2.39 -8.55 -39.79
N ALA A 79 -2.43 -7.36 -40.41
CA ALA A 79 -2.03 -6.12 -39.74
C ALA A 79 -2.94 -5.77 -38.54
N ASN A 80 -4.25 -5.96 -38.67
CA ASN A 80 -5.20 -5.70 -37.59
C ASN A 80 -5.03 -6.71 -36.46
N LEU A 81 -4.83 -8.00 -36.79
CA LEU A 81 -4.56 -9.04 -35.80
C LEU A 81 -3.26 -8.76 -35.05
N GLN A 82 -2.18 -8.37 -35.75
CA GLN A 82 -0.91 -8.02 -35.11
C GLN A 82 -1.07 -6.85 -34.12
N GLN A 83 -1.72 -5.76 -34.54
CA GLN A 83 -1.95 -4.60 -33.66
C GLN A 83 -2.82 -4.95 -32.44
N ALA A 84 -3.78 -5.86 -32.61
CA ALA A 84 -4.56 -6.39 -31.49
C ALA A 84 -3.69 -7.24 -30.55
N SER A 85 -2.80 -8.08 -31.08
CA SER A 85 -1.82 -8.85 -30.30
C SER A 85 -0.95 -7.94 -29.43
N ASP A 86 -0.36 -6.92 -30.04
CA ASP A 86 0.54 -5.98 -29.36
C ASP A 86 -0.19 -5.25 -28.23
N SER A 87 -1.42 -4.81 -28.50
CA SER A 87 -2.28 -4.15 -27.52
C SER A 87 -2.64 -5.06 -26.33
N ILE A 88 -2.97 -6.33 -26.58
CA ILE A 88 -3.28 -7.30 -25.52
C ILE A 88 -2.02 -7.68 -24.74
N ASN A 89 -0.85 -7.75 -25.36
CA ASN A 89 0.42 -7.97 -24.66
C ASN A 89 0.75 -6.82 -23.70
N VAL A 90 0.57 -5.57 -24.13
CA VAL A 90 0.71 -4.40 -23.24
C VAL A 90 -0.29 -4.49 -22.08
N TYR A 91 -1.55 -4.84 -22.37
CA TYR A 91 -2.56 -5.04 -21.35
C TYR A 91 -2.15 -6.14 -20.35
N ARG A 92 -1.65 -7.28 -20.83
CA ARG A 92 -1.17 -8.40 -19.99
C ARG A 92 -0.03 -7.96 -19.08
N SER A 93 0.90 -7.15 -19.58
CA SER A 93 1.99 -6.57 -18.78
C SER A 93 1.44 -5.64 -17.69
N ALA A 94 0.47 -4.79 -18.00
CA ALA A 94 -0.15 -3.90 -17.01
C ALA A 94 -0.85 -4.68 -15.89
N VAL A 95 -1.54 -5.79 -16.21
CA VAL A 95 -2.18 -6.64 -15.20
C VAL A 95 -1.14 -7.33 -14.31
N SER A 96 0.00 -7.79 -14.87
CA SER A 96 1.12 -8.31 -14.07
C SER A 96 1.69 -7.25 -13.13
N GLN A 97 1.90 -6.03 -13.62
CA GLN A 97 2.45 -4.94 -12.82
C GLN A 97 1.50 -4.53 -11.68
N PHE A 98 0.18 -4.57 -11.93
CA PHE A 98 -0.82 -4.36 -10.88
C PHE A 98 -0.72 -5.41 -9.77
N ARG A 99 -0.57 -6.69 -10.14
CA ARG A 99 -0.33 -7.78 -9.19
C ARG A 99 0.94 -7.55 -8.37
N ASP A 100 2.05 -7.22 -9.03
CA ASP A 100 3.33 -7.05 -8.34
C ASP A 100 3.25 -5.89 -7.34
N SER A 101 2.62 -4.78 -7.75
CA SER A 101 2.31 -3.65 -6.86
C SER A 101 1.46 -4.04 -5.64
N GLN A 102 0.49 -4.95 -5.81
CA GLN A 102 -0.32 -5.45 -4.69
C GLN A 102 0.52 -6.23 -3.67
N ILE A 103 1.44 -7.07 -4.14
CA ILE A 103 2.35 -7.85 -3.29
C ILE A 103 3.29 -6.90 -2.53
N ASP A 104 3.87 -5.93 -3.22
CA ASP A 104 4.78 -4.96 -2.62
C ASP A 104 4.07 -4.08 -1.58
N ASN A 105 2.83 -3.65 -1.86
CA ASN A 105 2.00 -2.89 -0.92
C ASN A 105 1.66 -3.71 0.33
N ALA A 106 1.29 -4.98 0.18
CA ALA A 106 1.02 -5.86 1.31
C ALA A 106 2.27 -6.03 2.20
N ALA A 107 3.44 -6.21 1.58
CA ALA A 107 4.71 -6.29 2.29
C ALA A 107 5.07 -4.97 3.00
N ALA A 108 4.81 -3.82 2.36
CA ALA A 108 5.02 -2.51 2.96
C ALA A 108 4.11 -2.27 4.17
N LEU A 109 2.82 -2.60 4.06
CA LEU A 109 1.87 -2.50 5.17
C LEU A 109 2.29 -3.36 6.36
N LYS A 110 2.77 -4.59 6.11
CA LYS A 110 3.30 -5.45 7.17
C LYS A 110 4.49 -4.80 7.89
N ARG A 111 5.46 -4.28 7.13
CA ARG A 111 6.63 -3.58 7.71
C ARG A 111 6.21 -2.35 8.51
N MET A 112 5.22 -1.59 8.03
CA MET A 112 4.70 -0.43 8.75
C MET A 112 4.05 -0.81 10.08
N ALA A 113 3.31 -1.93 10.12
CA ALA A 113 2.73 -2.44 11.36
C ALA A 113 3.82 -2.83 12.37
N GLU A 114 4.83 -3.60 11.93
CA GLU A 114 5.99 -3.98 12.77
C GLU A 114 6.75 -2.75 13.30
N GLN A 115 6.94 -1.72 12.47
CA GLN A 115 7.55 -0.46 12.89
C GLN A 115 6.67 0.32 13.88
N GLY A 116 5.34 0.25 13.73
CA GLY A 116 4.38 0.82 14.67
C GLY A 116 4.52 0.21 16.06
N ASP A 117 4.64 -1.12 16.14
CA ASP A 117 4.85 -1.83 17.41
C ASP A 117 6.17 -1.40 18.08
N VAL A 118 7.26 -1.31 17.30
CA VAL A 118 8.56 -0.83 17.80
C VAL A 118 8.46 0.61 18.31
N LEU A 119 7.76 1.49 17.61
CA LEU A 119 7.59 2.89 18.00
C LEU A 119 6.80 3.01 19.32
N ILE A 120 5.73 2.23 19.48
CA ILE A 120 4.93 2.21 20.70
C ILE A 120 5.77 1.72 21.89
N ASP A 121 6.48 0.59 21.73
CA ASP A 121 7.35 0.05 22.77
C ASP A 121 8.46 1.04 23.17
N ALA A 122 9.12 1.65 22.19
CA ALA A 122 10.15 2.67 22.45
C ALA A 122 9.58 3.89 23.18
N SER A 123 8.39 4.36 22.79
CA SER A 123 7.70 5.49 23.42
C SER A 123 7.30 5.18 24.86
N GLN A 124 6.85 3.95 25.13
CA GLN A 124 6.52 3.50 26.48
C GLN A 124 7.78 3.43 27.36
N LYS A 125 8.87 2.84 26.86
CA LYS A 125 10.16 2.78 27.56
C LYS A 125 10.69 4.17 27.88
N LEU A 126 10.62 5.09 26.91
CA LEU A 126 11.03 6.48 27.11
C LEU A 126 10.17 7.16 28.18
N THR A 127 8.85 6.98 28.14
CA THR A 127 7.93 7.56 29.12
C THR A 127 8.23 7.07 30.54
N VAL A 128 8.46 5.75 30.71
CA VAL A 128 8.82 5.15 32.00
C VAL A 128 10.16 5.71 32.49
N SER A 129 11.18 5.74 31.62
CA SER A 129 12.51 6.23 31.98
C SER A 129 12.50 7.71 32.38
N GLN A 130 11.86 8.58 31.60
CA GLN A 130 11.78 10.01 31.89
C GLN A 130 10.95 10.32 33.13
N THR A 131 9.91 9.54 33.40
CA THR A 131 9.13 9.65 34.64
C THR A 131 9.99 9.29 35.84
N ALA A 132 10.75 8.20 35.78
CA ALA A 132 11.64 7.79 36.87
C ALA A 132 12.74 8.82 37.16
N VAL A 133 13.35 9.40 36.13
CA VAL A 133 14.35 10.50 36.28
C VAL A 133 13.69 11.71 36.94
N ARG A 134 12.54 12.16 36.44
CA ARG A 134 11.82 13.30 37.00
C ARG A 134 11.44 13.11 38.47
N ASP A 135 10.96 11.92 38.83
CA ASP A 135 10.53 11.62 40.19
C ASP A 135 11.73 11.60 41.16
N ARG A 136 12.89 11.12 40.68
CA ARG A 136 14.16 11.20 41.42
C ARG A 136 14.57 12.66 41.64
N ASP A 137 14.63 13.46 40.59
CA ASP A 137 15.03 14.87 40.65
C ASP A 137 14.11 15.68 41.58
N ALA A 138 12.80 15.44 41.52
CA ALA A 138 11.82 16.07 42.40
C ALA A 138 12.05 15.69 43.88
N THR A 139 12.41 14.43 44.15
CA THR A 139 12.69 13.96 45.51
C THR A 139 13.98 14.59 46.06
N GLU A 140 15.04 14.65 45.26
CA GLU A 140 16.30 15.29 45.64
C GLU A 140 16.11 16.80 45.88
N ALA A 141 15.41 17.50 44.98
CA ALA A 141 15.11 18.92 45.13
C ALA A 141 14.27 19.20 46.40
N LYS A 142 13.25 18.38 46.69
CA LYS A 142 12.46 18.49 47.91
C LYS A 142 13.31 18.30 49.15
N THR A 143 14.22 17.32 49.14
CA THR A 143 15.13 17.06 50.26
C THR A 143 16.05 18.25 50.51
N PHE A 144 16.62 18.83 49.44
CA PHE A 144 17.44 20.03 49.53
C PHE A 144 16.67 21.24 50.07
N LEU A 145 15.44 21.48 49.58
CA LEU A 145 14.59 22.58 50.05
C LEU A 145 14.22 22.44 51.52
N VAL A 146 13.89 21.22 51.98
CA VAL A 146 13.61 20.96 53.40
C VAL A 146 14.85 21.23 54.26
N ALA A 147 16.02 20.75 53.84
CA ALA A 147 17.27 20.99 54.56
C ALA A 147 17.59 22.49 54.65
N ALA A 148 17.48 23.22 53.54
CA ALA A 148 17.68 24.66 53.48
C ALA A 148 16.69 25.42 54.38
N ALA A 149 15.41 25.04 54.35
CA ALA A 149 14.38 25.65 55.19
C ALA A 149 14.65 25.42 56.70
N VAL A 150 15.06 24.22 57.09
CA VAL A 150 15.44 23.91 58.47
C VAL A 150 16.65 24.75 58.92
N LEU A 151 17.67 24.85 58.07
CA LEU A 151 18.84 25.70 58.37
C LEU A 151 18.46 27.18 58.50
N ALA A 152 17.61 27.69 57.61
CA ALA A 152 17.11 29.06 57.68
C ALA A 152 16.34 29.33 58.98
N LEU A 153 15.49 28.40 59.43
CA LEU A 153 14.78 28.50 60.71
C LEU A 153 15.73 28.53 61.91
N LEU A 154 16.74 27.65 61.92
CA LEU A 154 17.75 27.63 62.98
C LEU A 154 18.51 28.95 63.07
N PHE A 155 18.94 29.50 61.92
CA PHE A 155 19.59 30.81 61.89
C PHE A 155 18.66 31.94 62.35
N GLY A 156 17.38 31.90 61.97
CA GLY A 156 16.38 32.85 62.45
C GLY A 156 16.21 32.82 63.98
N VAL A 157 16.16 31.63 64.58
CA VAL A 157 16.09 31.46 66.04
C VAL A 157 17.35 31.99 66.73
N VAL A 158 18.55 31.64 66.22
CA VAL A 158 19.82 32.12 66.79
C VAL A 158 19.90 33.64 66.71
N ALA A 159 19.54 34.24 65.57
CA ALA A 159 19.51 35.68 65.40
C ALA A 159 18.55 36.35 66.41
N ALA A 160 17.34 35.82 66.57
CA ALA A 160 16.37 36.33 67.54
C ALA A 160 16.89 36.31 68.99
N LEU A 161 17.59 35.23 69.39
CA LEU A 161 18.21 35.13 70.72
C LEU A 161 19.34 36.16 70.92
N VAL A 162 20.20 36.34 69.92
CA VAL A 162 21.31 37.32 69.97
C VAL A 162 20.75 38.75 70.09
N ILE A 163 19.75 39.10 69.29
CA ILE A 163 19.12 40.42 69.33
C ILE A 163 18.47 40.67 70.70
N THR A 164 17.73 39.69 71.23
CA THR A 164 17.09 39.81 72.55
C THR A 164 18.11 40.08 73.66
N ARG A 165 19.28 39.42 73.61
CA ARG A 165 20.37 39.67 74.56
C ARG A 165 20.99 41.05 74.42
N GLN A 166 21.19 41.55 73.19
CA GLN A 166 21.73 42.89 72.95
C GLN A 166 20.81 44.02 73.41
N ILE A 167 19.48 43.82 73.39
CA ILE A 167 18.51 44.84 73.78
C ILE A 167 18.30 44.87 75.30
N VAL A 168 18.25 43.71 75.97
CA VAL A 168 17.84 43.60 77.39
C VAL A 168 19.04 43.56 78.36
N GLY A 169 20.23 43.14 77.92
CA GLY A 169 21.45 43.19 78.73
C GLY A 169 22.26 44.45 78.44
N PRO A 170 22.65 45.26 79.44
CA PRO A 170 23.62 46.34 79.26
C PRO A 170 25.03 45.82 78.94
#